data_AF-A0A2P8QLR6-F1
#
_entry.id   AF-A0A2P8QLR6-F1
#
_cell.length_a   1.000
_cell.length_b   1.000
_cell.length_c   1.000
_cell.angle_alpha   90.00
_cell.angle_beta   90.00
_cell.angle_gamma   90.00
#
_symmetry.space_group_name_H-M   'P 1'
#
loop_
_entity.id
_entity.type
_entity.pdbx_description
1 polymer ?
#
loop_
_entity_poly.entity_id
_entity_poly.type
_entity_poly.pdbx_seq_one_letter_code
_entity_poly.pdbx_strand_id
1 'polypeptide(L)'
;MIKFLYLVVTVFSTTMSILSFLQNVSTAQEYPGCFIIGSDGKIVSLDPLCKKRNDEKKLRIAMKANELYHQGIELGRKGFYKEAISNYTQAINLNPDFAEAYVSRATVRYLTEDEQGGFEDLNKALNIYKDRGDTQRYNIVLDMVQHIRREAEWEKNL
;
A
#
# COMPACT_ATOMS: atom_id res chain seq x y z
N MET A 1 16.02 -18.32 -55.44
CA MET A 1 16.27 -17.75 -54.09
C MET A 1 15.10 -16.97 -53.49
N ILE A 2 14.15 -16.44 -54.27
CA ILE A 2 13.10 -15.54 -53.73
C ILE A 2 11.96 -16.27 -52.97
N LYS A 3 11.59 -17.51 -53.35
CA LYS A 3 10.52 -18.27 -52.66
C LYS A 3 10.87 -18.70 -51.23
N PHE A 4 12.14 -18.95 -50.93
CA PHE A 4 12.58 -19.37 -49.59
C PHE A 4 12.58 -18.19 -48.60
N LEU A 5 12.87 -16.97 -49.09
CA LEU A 5 12.86 -15.76 -48.28
C LEU A 5 11.43 -15.35 -47.86
N TYR A 6 10.44 -15.53 -48.74
CA TYR A 6 9.04 -15.21 -48.45
C TYR A 6 8.46 -16.10 -47.35
N LEU A 7 8.79 -17.39 -47.36
CA LEU A 7 8.35 -18.34 -46.32
C LEU A 7 8.91 -17.93 -44.95
N VAL A 8 10.20 -17.59 -44.87
CA VAL A 8 10.85 -17.18 -43.61
C VAL A 8 10.27 -15.86 -43.08
N VAL A 9 9.98 -14.88 -43.94
CA VAL A 9 9.37 -13.60 -43.55
C VAL A 9 7.93 -13.79 -43.06
N THR A 10 7.13 -14.65 -43.71
CA THR A 10 5.76 -14.94 -43.26
C THR A 10 5.71 -15.75 -41.96
N VAL A 11 6.65 -16.68 -41.73
CA VAL A 11 6.77 -17.42 -40.48
C VAL A 11 7.24 -16.49 -39.35
N PHE A 12 8.16 -15.55 -39.62
CA PHE A 12 8.56 -14.53 -38.64
C PHE A 12 7.43 -13.54 -38.32
N SER A 13 6.68 -13.09 -39.31
CA SER A 13 5.57 -12.16 -39.10
C SER A 13 4.43 -12.80 -38.31
N THR A 14 4.06 -14.04 -38.63
CA THR A 14 2.99 -14.74 -37.90
C THR A 14 3.44 -15.17 -36.51
N THR A 15 4.70 -15.56 -36.30
CA THR A 15 5.23 -15.85 -34.96
C THR A 15 5.36 -14.59 -34.09
N MET A 16 5.69 -13.42 -34.65
CA MET A 16 5.67 -12.15 -33.92
C MET A 16 4.25 -11.71 -33.53
N SER A 17 3.26 -11.91 -34.41
CA SER A 17 1.84 -11.65 -34.07
C SER A 17 1.31 -12.64 -33.03
N ILE A 18 1.69 -13.91 -33.07
CA ILE A 18 1.34 -14.90 -32.05
C ILE A 18 2.05 -14.58 -30.73
N LEU A 19 3.32 -14.14 -30.75
CA LEU A 19 4.07 -13.77 -29.55
C LEU A 19 3.51 -12.52 -28.87
N SER A 20 3.05 -11.51 -29.63
CA SER A 20 2.37 -10.33 -29.06
C SER A 20 0.96 -10.65 -28.57
N PHE A 21 0.24 -11.57 -29.23
CA PHE A 21 -1.03 -12.10 -28.72
C PHE A 21 -0.81 -12.91 -27.43
N LEU A 22 0.25 -13.73 -27.36
CA LEU A 22 0.63 -14.47 -26.16
C LEU A 22 1.12 -13.56 -25.04
N GLN A 23 1.84 -12.48 -25.35
CA GLN A 23 2.23 -11.46 -24.37
C GLN A 23 1.01 -10.68 -23.86
N ASN A 24 0.07 -10.28 -24.73
CA ASN A 24 -1.18 -9.64 -24.33
C ASN A 24 -2.10 -10.57 -23.52
N VAL A 25 -2.12 -11.88 -23.81
CA VAL A 25 -2.79 -12.90 -22.98
C VAL A 25 -2.08 -13.05 -21.63
N SER A 26 -0.74 -12.99 -21.60
CA SER A 26 0.03 -13.09 -20.35
C SER A 26 -0.06 -11.84 -19.47
N THR A 27 -0.35 -10.66 -20.03
CA THR A 27 -0.54 -9.40 -19.28
C THR A 27 -2.00 -9.10 -18.99
N ALA A 28 -2.97 -9.61 -19.77
CA ALA A 28 -4.39 -9.60 -19.39
C ALA A 28 -4.69 -10.45 -18.14
N GLN A 29 -3.72 -11.29 -17.75
CA GLN A 29 -3.73 -12.07 -16.51
C GLN A 29 -3.32 -11.23 -15.27
N GLU A 30 -2.89 -9.98 -15.46
CA GLU A 30 -2.78 -9.00 -14.39
C GLU A 30 -4.08 -8.16 -14.32
N TYR A 31 -5.08 -8.74 -13.66
CA TYR A 31 -6.20 -8.03 -12.99
C TYR A 31 -7.35 -7.50 -13.88
N PRO A 32 -8.27 -8.39 -14.28
CA PRO A 32 -9.66 -8.18 -13.85
C PRO A 32 -10.30 -9.51 -13.43
N GLY A 33 -10.61 -9.68 -12.15
CA GLY A 33 -11.46 -10.80 -11.71
C GLY A 33 -11.16 -11.45 -10.36
N CYS A 34 -10.11 -11.06 -9.62
CA CYS A 34 -9.82 -11.75 -8.36
C CYS A 34 -10.64 -11.26 -7.15
N PHE A 35 -11.51 -10.27 -7.31
CA PHE A 35 -12.37 -9.78 -6.23
C PHE A 35 -13.84 -9.94 -6.62
N ILE A 36 -14.61 -10.57 -5.73
CA ILE A 36 -16.06 -10.57 -5.75
C ILE A 36 -16.52 -9.27 -5.09
N ILE A 37 -17.06 -8.37 -5.90
CA ILE A 37 -17.63 -7.11 -5.43
C ILE A 37 -19.11 -7.34 -5.11
N GLY A 38 -19.52 -7.01 -3.89
CA GLY A 38 -20.91 -7.05 -3.45
C GLY A 38 -21.74 -5.97 -4.15
N SER A 39 -23.05 -6.10 -4.08
CA SER A 39 -23.99 -5.13 -4.69
C SER A 39 -23.85 -3.71 -4.14
N ASP A 40 -23.18 -3.54 -3.00
CA ASP A 40 -22.86 -2.25 -2.37
C ASP A 40 -21.51 -1.67 -2.83
N GLY A 41 -20.84 -2.30 -3.81
CA GLY A 41 -19.54 -1.88 -4.31
C GLY A 41 -18.36 -2.27 -3.44
N LYS A 42 -18.57 -3.02 -2.35
CA LYS A 42 -17.49 -3.45 -1.44
C LYS A 42 -16.93 -4.81 -1.83
N ILE A 43 -15.66 -5.04 -1.53
CA ILE A 43 -15.02 -6.35 -1.73
C ILE A 43 -15.56 -7.32 -0.68
N VAL A 44 -16.21 -8.40 -1.13
CA VAL A 44 -16.83 -9.43 -0.27
C VAL A 44 -15.93 -10.65 -0.12
N SER A 45 -15.29 -11.09 -1.22
CA SER A 45 -14.42 -12.27 -1.20
C SER A 45 -13.51 -12.32 -2.44
N LEU A 46 -12.61 -13.30 -2.51
CA LEU A 46 -11.84 -13.58 -3.72
C LEU A 46 -12.48 -14.69 -4.55
N ASP A 47 -12.36 -14.56 -5.87
CA ASP A 47 -12.71 -15.62 -6.80
C ASP A 47 -11.87 -16.89 -6.47
N PRO A 48 -12.51 -18.05 -6.20
CA PRO A 48 -11.83 -19.31 -5.93
C PRO A 48 -10.84 -19.75 -7.02
N LEU A 49 -11.01 -19.29 -8.26
CA LEU A 49 -10.15 -19.60 -9.40
C LEU A 49 -8.80 -18.87 -9.35
N CYS A 50 -8.66 -17.81 -8.53
CA CYS A 50 -7.39 -17.10 -8.31
C CYS A 50 -6.50 -17.75 -7.22
N LYS A 51 -6.85 -18.94 -6.69
CA LYS A 51 -6.16 -19.55 -5.54
C LYS A 51 -4.76 -20.10 -5.88
N LYS A 52 -3.72 -19.36 -5.53
CA LYS A 52 -2.51 -19.94 -4.92
C LYS A 52 -2.62 -19.78 -3.40
N ARG A 53 -2.41 -20.85 -2.61
CA ARG A 53 -2.57 -20.86 -1.13
C ARG A 53 -1.80 -19.72 -0.43
N ASN A 54 -0.65 -19.32 -0.96
CA ASN A 54 0.17 -18.26 -0.38
C ASN A 54 -0.40 -16.86 -0.64
N ASP A 55 -1.11 -16.65 -1.76
CA ASP A 55 -1.67 -15.35 -2.13
C ASP A 55 -2.95 -15.08 -1.34
N GLU A 56 -3.76 -16.12 -1.08
CA GLU A 56 -4.94 -16.00 -0.18
C GLU A 56 -4.54 -15.65 1.26
N LYS A 57 -3.50 -16.28 1.80
CA LYS A 57 -3.02 -15.97 3.16
C LYS A 57 -2.48 -14.55 3.25
N LYS A 58 -1.64 -14.14 2.29
CA LYS A 58 -1.11 -12.77 2.21
C LYS A 58 -2.23 -11.75 2.12
N LEU A 59 -3.24 -12.03 1.30
CA LEU A 59 -4.37 -11.13 1.13
C LEU A 59 -5.25 -11.05 2.38
N ARG A 60 -5.51 -12.17 3.06
CA ARG A 60 -6.21 -12.15 4.36
C ARG A 60 -5.46 -11.33 5.41
N ILE A 61 -4.13 -11.42 5.44
CA ILE A 61 -3.27 -10.62 6.33
C ILE A 61 -3.38 -9.13 5.99
N ALA A 62 -3.28 -8.77 4.70
CA ALA A 62 -3.43 -7.39 4.24
C ALA A 62 -4.82 -6.82 4.53
N MET A 63 -5.88 -7.60 4.29
CA MET A 63 -7.25 -7.23 4.63
C MET A 63 -7.41 -7.00 6.13
N LYS A 64 -6.82 -7.89 6.95
CA LYS A 64 -6.89 -7.73 8.41
C LYS A 64 -6.14 -6.48 8.90
N ALA A 65 -4.99 -6.18 8.30
CA ALA A 65 -4.27 -4.93 8.56
C ALA A 65 -5.16 -3.71 8.26
N ASN A 66 -5.85 -3.72 7.12
CA ASN A 66 -6.75 -2.63 6.73
C ASN A 66 -7.98 -2.50 7.66
N GLU A 67 -8.56 -3.63 8.08
CA GLU A 67 -9.67 -3.64 9.05
C GLU A 67 -9.25 -3.00 10.38
N LEU A 68 -8.09 -3.42 10.92
CA LEU A 68 -7.54 -2.87 12.16
C LEU A 68 -7.24 -1.37 12.02
N TYR A 69 -6.68 -0.95 10.88
CA TYR A 69 -6.45 0.46 10.59
C TYR A 69 -7.74 1.28 10.65
N HIS A 70 -8.81 0.84 9.98
CA HIS A 70 -10.10 1.53 10.02
C HIS A 70 -10.73 1.54 11.42
N GLN A 71 -10.62 0.45 12.17
CA GLN A 71 -11.06 0.43 13.57
C GLN A 71 -10.27 1.42 14.43
N GLY A 72 -8.95 1.54 14.18
CA GLY A 72 -8.11 2.54 14.83
C GLY A 72 -8.58 3.98 14.56
N ILE A 73 -8.96 4.29 13.32
CA ILE A 73 -9.52 5.61 12.95
C ILE A 73 -10.79 5.89 13.75
N GLU A 74 -11.72 4.93 13.78
CA GLU A 74 -13.01 5.11 14.44
C GLU A 74 -12.86 5.26 15.96
N LEU A 75 -11.92 4.54 16.57
CA LEU A 75 -11.57 4.70 17.99
C LEU A 75 -10.94 6.06 18.26
N GLY A 76 -10.00 6.50 17.40
CA GLY A 76 -9.36 7.80 17.51
C GLY A 76 -10.35 8.96 17.43
N ARG A 77 -11.32 8.89 16.51
CA ARG A 77 -12.42 9.86 16.40
C ARG A 77 -13.30 9.95 17.66
N LYS A 78 -13.42 8.84 18.39
CA LYS A 78 -14.19 8.75 19.64
C LYS A 78 -13.37 9.12 20.88
N GLY A 79 -12.08 9.43 20.72
CA GLY A 79 -11.17 9.74 21.83
C GLY A 79 -10.59 8.52 22.55
N PHE A 80 -10.85 7.30 22.07
CA PHE A 80 -10.28 6.06 22.61
C PHE A 80 -8.85 5.86 22.08
N TYR A 81 -7.95 6.76 22.48
CA TYR A 81 -6.62 6.89 21.88
C TYR A 81 -5.71 5.68 22.15
N LYS A 82 -5.77 5.07 23.34
CA LYS A 82 -4.95 3.88 23.67
C LYS A 82 -5.35 2.69 22.79
N GLU A 83 -6.64 2.48 22.60
CA GLU A 83 -7.20 1.44 21.76
C GLU A 83 -6.90 1.70 20.28
N ALA A 84 -6.98 2.97 19.84
CA ALA A 84 -6.60 3.38 18.49
C ALA A 84 -5.13 3.06 18.20
N ILE A 85 -4.20 3.44 19.09
CA ILE A 85 -2.77 3.14 18.98
C ILE A 85 -2.54 1.63 18.93
N SER A 86 -3.25 0.85 19.75
CA SER A 86 -3.16 -0.62 19.74
C SER A 86 -3.56 -1.19 18.37
N ASN A 87 -4.67 -0.73 17.80
CA ASN A 87 -5.14 -1.18 16.49
C ASN A 87 -4.20 -0.79 15.35
N TYR A 88 -3.67 0.44 15.35
CA TYR A 88 -2.64 0.83 14.38
C TYR A 88 -1.37 -0.02 14.51
N THR A 89 -0.96 -0.32 15.74
CA THR A 89 0.22 -1.16 15.98
C THR A 89 0.02 -2.57 15.44
N GLN A 90 -1.16 -3.17 15.66
CA GLN A 90 -1.48 -4.47 15.08
C GLN A 90 -1.53 -4.41 13.54
N ALA A 91 -2.10 -3.36 12.94
CA ALA A 91 -2.11 -3.17 11.50
C ALA A 91 -0.69 -3.10 10.91
N ILE A 92 0.21 -2.35 11.57
CA ILE A 92 1.62 -2.21 11.20
C ILE A 92 2.36 -3.55 11.34
N ASN A 93 2.10 -4.33 12.39
CA ASN A 93 2.72 -5.65 12.56
C ASN A 93 2.34 -6.63 11.45
N LEU A 94 1.12 -6.50 10.90
CA LEU A 94 0.65 -7.31 9.78
C LEU A 94 1.15 -6.79 8.42
N ASN A 95 1.30 -5.47 8.29
CA ASN A 95 1.85 -4.81 7.11
C ASN A 95 2.85 -3.72 7.52
N PRO A 96 4.16 -4.06 7.60
CA PRO A 96 5.21 -3.12 8.01
C PRO A 96 5.41 -1.93 7.05
N ASP A 97 4.85 -2.00 5.85
CA ASP A 97 4.89 -0.91 4.88
C ASP A 97 3.60 -0.07 4.91
N PHE A 98 2.72 -0.22 5.91
CA PHE A 98 1.46 0.52 5.95
C PHE A 98 1.64 1.98 6.40
N ALA A 99 2.15 2.82 5.50
CA ALA A 99 2.50 4.22 5.77
C ALA A 99 1.34 5.03 6.37
N GLU A 100 0.11 4.82 5.91
CA GLU A 100 -1.09 5.49 6.43
C GLU A 100 -1.34 5.15 7.91
N ALA A 101 -1.09 3.90 8.33
CA ALA A 101 -1.22 3.48 9.72
C ALA A 101 -0.15 4.14 10.62
N TYR A 102 1.07 4.32 10.11
CA TYR A 102 2.11 5.08 10.80
C TYR A 102 1.72 6.56 10.98
N VAL A 103 1.24 7.23 9.93
CA VAL A 103 0.80 8.63 10.02
C VAL A 103 -0.35 8.78 11.02
N SER A 104 -1.37 7.91 10.95
CA SER A 104 -2.50 7.97 11.87
C SER A 104 -2.10 7.68 13.33
N ARG A 105 -1.18 6.73 13.56
CA ARG A 105 -0.64 6.48 14.90
C ARG A 105 0.18 7.65 15.42
N ALA A 106 0.98 8.29 14.56
CA ALA A 106 1.75 9.47 14.91
C ALA A 106 0.83 10.60 15.39
N THR A 107 -0.25 10.91 14.66
CA THR A 107 -1.21 11.94 15.07
C THR A 107 -1.78 11.65 16.46
N VAL A 108 -2.19 10.40 16.73
CA VAL A 108 -2.74 10.04 18.05
C VAL A 108 -1.66 10.11 19.14
N ARG A 109 -0.43 9.72 18.84
CA ARG A 109 0.71 9.80 19.78
C ARG A 109 1.02 11.24 20.18
N TYR A 110 1.02 12.19 19.23
CA TYR A 110 1.14 13.62 19.53
C TYR A 110 -0.01 14.12 20.42
N LEU A 111 -1.25 13.68 20.15
CA LEU A 111 -2.40 14.03 21.00
C LEU A 111 -2.31 13.46 22.42
N THR A 112 -1.53 12.41 22.63
CA THR A 112 -1.29 11.78 23.93
C THR A 112 0.11 12.06 24.49
N GLU A 113 0.78 13.13 24.01
CA GLU A 113 2.09 13.60 24.49
C GLU A 113 3.26 12.61 24.28
N ASP A 114 3.09 11.57 23.45
CA ASP A 114 4.17 10.68 22.98
C ASP A 114 4.79 11.25 21.70
N GLU A 115 5.38 12.44 21.81
CA GLU A 115 5.92 13.17 20.66
C GLU A 115 7.09 12.44 20.00
N GLN A 116 7.94 11.80 20.79
CA GLN A 116 9.05 11.00 20.28
C GLN A 116 8.54 9.83 19.43
N GLY A 117 7.59 9.05 19.96
CA GLY A 117 7.00 7.94 19.21
C GLY A 117 6.25 8.41 17.97
N GLY A 118 5.61 9.58 18.03
CA GLY A 118 4.96 10.22 16.89
C GLY A 118 5.95 10.61 15.79
N PHE A 119 7.08 11.22 16.16
CA PHE A 119 8.13 11.59 15.22
C PHE A 119 8.77 10.38 14.54
N GLU A 120 9.04 9.31 15.30
CA GLU A 120 9.55 8.05 14.77
C GLU A 120 8.60 7.45 13.72
N ASP A 121 7.30 7.46 14.00
CA ASP A 121 6.27 6.99 13.06
C ASP A 121 6.21 7.83 11.78
N LEU A 122 6.29 9.17 11.89
CA LEU A 122 6.31 10.05 10.72
C LEU A 122 7.54 9.79 9.85
N ASN A 123 8.73 9.63 10.43
CA ASN A 123 9.94 9.29 9.66
C ASN A 123 9.81 7.92 8.98
N LYS A 124 9.18 6.94 9.64
CA LYS A 124 8.93 5.64 9.02
C LYS A 124 7.97 5.75 7.84
N ALA A 125 6.87 6.47 7.98
CA ALA A 125 5.93 6.75 6.89
C ALA A 125 6.60 7.50 5.72
N LEU A 126 7.42 8.50 6.02
CA LEU A 126 8.16 9.29 5.04
C LEU A 126 9.05 8.41 4.16
N ASN A 127 9.81 7.50 4.77
CA ASN A 127 10.66 6.55 4.05
C ASN A 127 9.83 5.62 3.16
N ILE A 128 8.71 5.09 3.66
CA ILE A 128 7.83 4.23 2.86
C ILE A 128 7.26 4.98 1.65
N TYR A 129 6.79 6.22 1.82
CA TYR A 129 6.27 7.00 0.69
C TYR A 129 7.36 7.33 -0.34
N LYS A 130 8.58 7.62 0.12
CA LYS A 130 9.74 7.79 -0.74
C LYS A 130 10.04 6.53 -1.55
N ASP A 131 10.09 5.37 -0.89
CA ASP A 131 10.38 4.09 -1.53
C ASP A 131 9.31 3.68 -2.54
N ARG A 132 8.05 4.08 -2.31
CA ARG A 132 6.92 3.90 -3.25
C ARG A 132 6.91 4.90 -4.41
N GLY A 133 7.71 5.96 -4.36
CA GLY A 133 7.63 7.08 -5.31
C GLY A 133 6.37 7.95 -5.16
N ASP A 134 5.66 7.84 -4.03
CA ASP A 134 4.47 8.63 -3.73
C ASP A 134 4.86 10.05 -3.31
N THR A 135 5.19 10.86 -4.31
CA THR A 135 5.75 12.21 -4.13
C THR A 135 4.78 13.13 -3.38
N GLN A 136 3.47 12.98 -3.62
CA GLN A 136 2.46 13.81 -2.98
C GLN A 136 2.41 13.54 -1.48
N ARG A 137 2.26 12.28 -1.07
CA ARG A 137 2.20 11.93 0.36
C ARG A 137 3.55 12.13 1.04
N TYR A 138 4.64 11.87 0.33
CA TYR A 138 5.99 12.17 0.80
C TYR A 138 6.12 13.65 1.20
N ASN A 139 5.72 14.58 0.33
CA ASN A 139 5.83 16.01 0.61
C ASN A 139 4.96 16.44 1.81
N ILE A 140 3.77 15.86 1.96
CA ILE A 140 2.89 16.14 3.11
C ILE A 140 3.58 15.72 4.41
N VAL A 141 4.09 14.49 4.49
CA VAL A 141 4.77 14.01 5.70
C VAL A 141 6.09 14.74 5.93
N LEU A 142 6.79 15.13 4.87
CA LEU A 142 8.03 15.89 4.96
C LEU A 142 7.81 17.24 5.63
N ASP A 143 6.74 17.95 5.24
CA ASP A 143 6.40 19.25 5.84
C ASP A 143 6.13 19.11 7.36
N MET A 144 5.36 18.08 7.75
CA MET A 144 5.13 17.76 9.16
C MET A 144 6.45 17.53 9.92
N VAL A 145 7.31 16.65 9.40
CA VAL A 145 8.61 16.34 10.01
C VAL A 145 9.51 17.58 10.11
N GLN A 146 9.51 18.44 9.10
CA GLN A 146 10.30 19.67 9.11
C GLN A 146 9.75 20.70 10.11
N HIS A 147 8.43 20.81 10.23
CA HIS A 147 7.80 21.68 11.22
C HIS A 147 8.22 21.30 12.63
N ILE A 148 8.08 20.01 12.98
CA ILE A 148 8.48 19.46 14.28
C ILE A 148 9.98 19.70 14.56
N ARG A 149 10.85 19.51 13.56
CA ARG A 149 12.28 19.76 13.71
C ARG A 149 12.60 21.22 14.04
N ARG A 150 11.94 22.16 13.35
CA ARG A 150 12.13 23.60 13.60
C ARG A 150 11.68 24.00 15.01
N GLU A 151 10.57 23.43 15.48
CA GLU A 151 10.09 23.67 16.85
C GLU A 151 11.10 23.14 17.88
N ALA A 152 11.58 21.91 17.71
CA ALA A 152 12.60 21.33 18.59
C ALA A 152 13.95 22.09 18.55
N GLU A 153 14.30 22.71 17.42
CA GLU A 153 15.48 23.57 17.32
C GLU A 153 15.27 24.90 18.03
N TRP A 154 14.08 25.50 17.93
CA TRP A 154 13.72 26.72 18.64
C TRP A 154 13.81 26.54 20.16
N GLU A 155 13.25 25.45 20.69
CA GLU A 155 13.25 25.15 22.13
C GLU A 155 14.66 24.98 22.71
N LYS A 156 15.61 24.49 21.92
CA LYS A 156 17.02 24.33 22.35
C LYS A 156 17.80 25.64 22.40
N ASN A 157 17.32 26.67 21.71
CA ASN A 157 17.99 27.97 21.61
C ASN A 157 17.43 29.01 22.60
N LEU A 158 16.47 28.62 23.45
CA LEU A 158 15.95 29.39 24.58
C LEU A 158 16.74 29.09 25.86
#